data_AF-A0A1L4DGR2-F1
#
_entry.id   AF-A0A1L4DGR2-F1
#
_cell.length_a   1.000
_cell.length_b   1.000
_cell.length_c   1.000
_cell.angle_alpha   90.00
_cell.angle_beta   90.00
_cell.angle_gamma   90.00
#
_symmetry.space_group_name_H-M   'P 1'
#
loop_
_entity.id
_entity.type
_entity.pdbx_description
1 polymer ?
#
loop_
_entity_poly.entity_id
_entity_poly.type
_entity_poly.pdbx_seq_one_letter_code
_entity_poly.pdbx_strand_id
1 'polypeptide(L)'
;MEINDYLDFKKNTAKVLLKIHDDYQKILQIIDKNKTLKNKIKKSTENKQENSKTPPKLYLNPKTNQLIIKCVKILKQIDPISGWFVHLLTISGCRGAELQKVKMQDISSFLSTTGKTLYNIKVNVVKKRINTCVREFVINSKEFNSIQKVHEDYFKEKNFNTNRTYFFQKTKHRFKDNRISIDHIAKKFKKLLKKSGFKANKS
;
A
#
# COMPACT_ATOMS: atom_id res chain seq x y z
N MET A 1 -17.86 -30.57 75.42
CA MET A 1 -17.91 -29.73 74.20
C MET A 1 -17.82 -30.68 73.01
N GLU A 2 -18.90 -31.44 72.70
CA GLU A 2 -18.72 -32.69 71.93
C GLU A 2 -19.87 -33.11 70.99
N ILE A 3 -20.97 -32.36 70.86
CA ILE A 3 -22.06 -32.71 69.91
C ILE A 3 -22.37 -31.56 68.95
N ASN A 4 -22.42 -30.32 69.44
CA ASN A 4 -22.72 -29.14 68.63
C ASN A 4 -21.63 -28.85 67.58
N ASP A 5 -20.35 -29.02 67.92
CA ASP A 5 -19.24 -28.78 66.99
C ASP A 5 -19.19 -29.84 65.88
N TYR A 6 -19.59 -31.09 66.19
CA TYR A 6 -19.69 -32.16 65.20
C TYR A 6 -20.86 -31.95 64.22
N LEU A 7 -22.00 -31.47 64.73
CA LEU A 7 -23.14 -31.10 63.89
C LEU A 7 -22.83 -29.90 63.00
N ASP A 8 -22.13 -28.89 63.52
CA ASP A 8 -21.75 -27.72 62.73
C ASP A 8 -20.70 -28.05 61.67
N PHE A 9 -19.74 -28.92 61.99
CA PHE A 9 -18.80 -29.48 61.02
C PHE A 9 -19.54 -30.20 59.89
N LYS A 10 -20.46 -31.13 60.20
CA LYS A 10 -21.26 -31.84 59.18
C LYS A 10 -22.06 -30.89 58.30
N LYS A 11 -22.69 -29.86 58.89
CA LYS A 11 -23.48 -28.87 58.16
C LYS A 11 -22.61 -28.03 57.23
N ASN A 12 -21.42 -27.62 57.69
CA ASN A 12 -20.46 -26.89 56.88
C ASN A 12 -19.89 -27.76 55.76
N THR A 13 -19.54 -29.01 56.02
CA THR A 13 -19.09 -29.96 54.99
C THR A 13 -20.17 -30.19 53.94
N ALA A 14 -21.42 -30.41 54.34
CA ALA A 14 -22.54 -30.59 53.42
C ALA A 14 -22.75 -29.34 52.53
N LYS A 15 -22.63 -28.14 53.10
CA LYS A 15 -22.74 -26.87 52.36
C LYS A 15 -21.61 -26.69 51.34
N VAL A 16 -20.39 -27.08 51.70
CA VAL A 16 -19.24 -27.06 50.78
C VAL A 16 -19.42 -28.07 49.65
N LEU A 17 -19.84 -29.30 49.97
CA LEU A 17 -20.10 -30.34 48.97
C LEU A 17 -21.23 -29.95 48.00
N LEU A 18 -22.30 -29.32 48.48
CA LEU A 18 -23.38 -28.81 47.64
C LEU A 18 -22.87 -27.74 46.66
N LYS A 19 -22.04 -26.81 47.14
CA LYS A 19 -21.45 -25.76 46.30
C LYS A 19 -20.53 -26.35 45.22
N ILE A 20 -19.73 -27.35 45.57
CA ILE A 20 -18.88 -28.07 44.61
C ILE A 20 -19.74 -28.76 43.54
N HIS A 21 -20.85 -29.39 43.94
CA HIS A 21 -21.77 -30.02 43.01
C HIS A 21 -22.37 -29.01 42.03
N ASP A 22 -22.87 -27.88 42.53
CA ASP A 22 -23.46 -26.82 41.70
C ASP A 22 -22.46 -26.24 40.71
N ASP A 23 -21.22 -26.00 41.14
CA ASP A 23 -20.18 -25.49 40.26
C ASP A 23 -19.76 -26.53 39.20
N TYR A 24 -19.76 -27.81 39.54
CA TYR A 24 -19.53 -28.89 38.59
C TYR A 24 -20.62 -28.96 37.51
N GLN A 25 -21.90 -28.82 37.90
CA GLN A 25 -23.02 -28.81 36.96
C GLN A 25 -22.94 -27.60 36.00
N LYS A 26 -22.54 -26.42 36.49
CA LYS A 26 -22.33 -25.24 35.63
C LYS A 26 -21.23 -25.48 34.59
N ILE A 27 -20.12 -26.12 34.98
CA ILE A 27 -19.01 -26.43 34.07
C ILE A 27 -19.49 -27.38 32.97
N LEU A 28 -20.23 -28.43 33.30
CA LEU A 28 -20.79 -29.37 32.31
C LEU A 28 -21.68 -28.65 31.29
N GLN A 29 -22.57 -27.76 31.75
CA GLN A 29 -23.42 -26.96 30.85
C GLN A 29 -22.62 -26.07 29.90
N ILE A 30 -21.52 -25.47 30.35
CA ILE A 30 -20.62 -24.65 29.52
C ILE A 30 -19.95 -25.51 28.44
N ILE A 31 -19.49 -26.72 28.81
CA ILE A 31 -18.86 -27.65 27.87
C ILE A 31 -19.83 -28.03 26.74
N ASP A 32 -21.08 -28.36 27.07
CA ASP A 32 -22.08 -28.74 26.07
C ASP A 32 -22.51 -27.59 25.17
N LYS A 33 -22.63 -26.37 25.73
CA LYS A 33 -22.82 -25.14 24.92
C LYS A 33 -21.67 -24.93 23.94
N ASN A 34 -20.43 -25.12 24.38
CA ASN A 34 -19.24 -24.98 23.53
C ASN A 34 -19.16 -26.05 22.43
N LYS A 35 -19.51 -27.31 22.73
CA LYS A 35 -19.63 -28.37 21.70
C LYS A 35 -20.66 -28.01 20.63
N THR A 36 -21.82 -27.51 21.06
CA THR A 36 -22.89 -27.08 20.16
C THR A 36 -22.46 -25.90 19.28
N LEU A 37 -21.78 -24.91 19.87
CA LEU A 37 -21.22 -23.77 19.14
C LEU A 37 -20.18 -24.21 18.10
N LYS A 38 -19.26 -25.11 18.48
CA LYS A 38 -18.22 -25.63 17.60
C LYS A 38 -18.82 -26.35 16.38
N ASN A 39 -19.90 -27.12 16.59
CA ASN A 39 -20.61 -27.79 15.51
C ASN A 39 -21.36 -26.81 14.58
N LYS A 40 -21.94 -25.72 15.12
CA LYS A 40 -22.53 -24.65 14.30
C LYS A 40 -21.48 -23.92 13.47
N ILE A 41 -20.33 -23.59 14.06
CA ILE A 41 -19.21 -22.96 13.35
C ILE A 41 -18.74 -23.87 12.21
N LYS A 42 -18.52 -25.17 12.49
CA LYS A 42 -18.06 -26.13 11.48
C LYS A 42 -19.01 -26.26 10.29
N LYS A 43 -20.33 -26.36 10.54
CA LYS A 43 -21.37 -26.36 9.49
C LYS A 43 -21.42 -25.04 8.70
N SER A 44 -21.17 -23.90 9.35
CA SER A 44 -21.15 -22.59 8.66
C SER A 44 -19.94 -22.40 7.73
N THR A 45 -18.83 -23.10 8.01
CA THR A 45 -17.62 -23.08 7.18
C THR A 45 -17.62 -24.09 6.04
N GLU A 46 -18.36 -25.20 6.16
CA GLU A 46 -18.43 -26.23 5.10
C GLU A 46 -19.25 -25.77 3.88
N ASN A 47 -20.20 -24.85 4.03
CA ASN A 47 -21.03 -24.32 2.93
C ASN A 47 -20.38 -23.15 2.14
N LYS A 48 -19.13 -22.77 2.43
CA LYS A 48 -18.38 -21.76 1.66
C LYS A 48 -17.20 -22.38 0.91
N GLN A 49 -17.46 -23.38 0.09
CA GLN A 49 -16.59 -23.63 -1.07
C GLN A 49 -17.00 -22.67 -2.19
N GLU A 50 -16.65 -21.39 -2.05
CA GLU A 50 -16.44 -20.57 -3.23
C GLU A 50 -15.29 -21.22 -3.99
N ASN A 51 -15.54 -21.67 -5.22
CA ASN A 51 -14.51 -21.97 -6.21
C ASN A 51 -13.71 -20.69 -6.51
N SER A 52 -12.91 -20.22 -5.57
CA SER A 52 -11.99 -19.12 -5.79
C SER A 52 -10.82 -19.69 -6.59
N LYS A 53 -10.96 -19.75 -7.92
CA LYS A 53 -9.77 -19.73 -8.78
C LYS A 53 -8.98 -18.50 -8.31
N THR A 54 -7.81 -18.70 -7.70
CA THR A 54 -6.91 -17.60 -7.37
C THR A 54 -6.75 -16.77 -8.63
N PRO A 55 -7.11 -15.47 -8.61
CA PRO A 55 -6.99 -14.65 -9.80
C PRO A 55 -5.54 -14.79 -10.28
N PRO A 56 -5.32 -15.06 -11.58
CA PRO A 56 -3.98 -15.29 -12.10
C PRO A 56 -3.13 -14.09 -11.68
N LYS A 57 -2.07 -14.38 -10.93
CA LYS A 57 -1.13 -13.37 -10.44
C LYS A 57 -0.68 -12.53 -11.63
N LEU A 58 -1.15 -11.28 -11.71
CA LEU A 58 -0.87 -10.28 -12.74
C LEU A 58 0.58 -9.76 -12.62
N TYR A 59 1.57 -10.65 -12.59
CA TYR A 59 2.96 -10.23 -12.69
C TYR A 59 3.31 -10.03 -14.16
N LEU A 60 4.01 -8.93 -14.43
CA LEU A 60 4.50 -8.61 -15.76
C LEU A 60 5.62 -9.60 -16.13
N ASN A 61 5.51 -10.23 -17.30
CA ASN A 61 6.55 -11.08 -17.86
C ASN A 61 7.79 -10.23 -18.24
N PRO A 62 9.03 -10.76 -18.17
CA PRO A 62 10.22 -10.09 -18.71
C PRO A 62 10.04 -9.43 -20.09
N LYS A 63 9.37 -10.10 -21.04
CA LYS A 63 9.05 -9.53 -22.38
C LYS A 63 8.17 -8.28 -22.26
N THR A 64 7.17 -8.33 -21.38
CA THR A 64 6.28 -7.21 -21.08
C THR A 64 7.04 -6.06 -20.43
N ASN A 65 7.99 -6.34 -19.54
CA ASN A 65 8.84 -5.33 -18.92
C ASN A 65 9.72 -4.61 -19.95
N GLN A 66 10.31 -5.34 -20.91
CA GLN A 66 11.07 -4.73 -22.00
C GLN A 66 10.20 -3.81 -22.86
N LEU A 67 8.97 -4.23 -23.17
CA LEU A 67 8.00 -3.41 -23.89
C LEU A 67 7.67 -2.13 -23.09
N ILE A 68 7.41 -2.25 -21.79
CA ILE A 68 7.14 -1.10 -20.91
C ILE A 68 8.32 -0.13 -20.91
N ILE A 69 9.56 -0.63 -20.77
CA ILE A 69 10.78 0.20 -20.82
C ILE A 69 10.88 0.93 -22.15
N LYS A 70 10.58 0.26 -23.28
CA LYS A 70 10.54 0.90 -24.60
C LYS A 70 9.47 2.00 -24.66
N CYS A 71 8.26 1.75 -24.18
CA CYS A 71 7.21 2.76 -24.13
C CYS A 71 7.57 3.95 -23.23
N VAL A 72 8.26 3.73 -22.12
CA VAL A 72 8.75 4.81 -21.24
C VAL A 72 9.78 5.67 -21.96
N LYS A 73 10.73 5.07 -22.69
CA LYS A 73 11.71 5.81 -23.51
C LYS A 73 11.00 6.68 -24.57
N ILE A 74 10.02 6.13 -25.26
CA ILE A 74 9.20 6.88 -26.23
C ILE A 74 8.42 8.01 -25.54
N LEU A 75 7.82 7.74 -24.37
CA LEU A 75 7.08 8.76 -23.64
C LEU A 75 8.00 9.91 -23.17
N LYS A 76 9.25 9.64 -22.78
CA LYS A 76 10.23 10.68 -22.45
C LYS A 76 10.56 11.59 -23.64
N GLN A 77 10.43 11.11 -24.87
CA GLN A 77 10.64 11.94 -26.07
C GLN A 77 9.41 12.79 -26.39
N ILE A 78 8.21 12.21 -26.30
CA ILE A 78 6.95 12.89 -26.66
C ILE A 78 6.48 13.87 -25.57
N ASP A 79 6.71 13.50 -24.31
CA ASP A 79 6.29 14.25 -23.14
C ASP A 79 7.25 13.99 -21.98
N PRO A 80 8.37 14.73 -21.95
CA PRO A 80 9.47 14.43 -21.05
C PRO A 80 9.07 14.36 -19.57
N ILE A 81 8.24 15.29 -19.08
CA ILE A 81 7.78 15.30 -17.69
C ILE A 81 6.97 14.03 -17.38
N SER A 82 6.00 13.70 -18.24
CA SER A 82 5.17 12.49 -18.06
C SER A 82 6.01 11.21 -18.18
N GLY A 83 6.99 11.19 -19.09
CA GLY A 83 7.90 10.06 -19.28
C GLY A 83 8.79 9.81 -18.08
N TRP A 84 9.34 10.86 -17.47
CA TRP A 84 10.09 10.74 -16.22
C TRP A 84 9.22 10.32 -15.05
N PHE A 85 7.98 10.81 -14.97
CA PHE A 85 7.06 10.38 -13.93
C PHE A 85 6.79 8.88 -14.01
N VAL A 86 6.48 8.35 -15.19
CA VAL A 86 6.25 6.89 -15.38
C VAL A 86 7.53 6.09 -15.14
N HIS A 87 8.70 6.60 -15.56
CA HIS A 87 9.99 5.97 -15.26
C HIS A 87 10.20 5.76 -13.77
N LEU A 88 9.92 6.78 -12.96
CA LEU A 88 10.05 6.65 -11.50
C LEU A 88 9.03 5.69 -10.89
N LEU A 89 7.80 5.63 -11.42
CA LEU A 89 6.82 4.62 -11.00
C LEU A 89 7.32 3.20 -11.29
N THR A 90 7.95 2.98 -12.45
CA THR A 90 8.44 1.65 -12.83
C THR A 90 9.58 1.14 -11.94
N ILE A 91 10.44 2.02 -11.41
CA ILE A 91 11.56 1.62 -10.56
C ILE A 91 11.21 1.59 -9.07
N SER A 92 10.32 2.49 -8.61
CA SER A 92 10.01 2.65 -7.19
C SER A 92 8.84 1.77 -6.73
N GLY A 93 7.97 1.34 -7.64
CA GLY A 93 6.73 0.65 -7.30
C GLY A 93 5.74 1.50 -6.48
N CYS A 94 5.93 2.82 -6.41
CA CYS A 94 5.00 3.74 -5.76
C CYS A 94 3.69 3.83 -6.55
N ARG A 95 2.59 4.17 -5.87
CA ARG A 95 1.35 4.53 -6.56
C ARG A 95 1.50 5.91 -7.20
N GLY A 96 0.84 6.12 -8.34
CA GLY A 96 0.82 7.42 -9.01
C GLY A 96 0.42 8.58 -8.08
N ALA A 97 -0.63 8.37 -7.27
CA ALA A 97 -1.12 9.38 -6.33
C ALA A 97 -0.16 9.67 -5.16
N GLU A 98 0.75 8.74 -4.85
CA GLU A 98 1.76 8.92 -3.82
C GLU A 98 2.92 9.76 -4.39
N LEU A 99 3.47 9.36 -5.54
CA LEU A 99 4.56 10.06 -6.20
C LEU A 99 4.17 11.49 -6.64
N GLN A 100 2.93 11.69 -7.09
CA GLN A 100 2.40 12.99 -7.50
C GLN A 100 2.41 14.02 -6.35
N LYS A 101 2.37 13.57 -5.09
CA LYS A 101 2.33 14.44 -3.90
C LYS A 101 3.73 14.82 -3.39
N VAL A 102 4.79 14.18 -3.88
CA VAL A 102 6.16 14.45 -3.48
C VAL A 102 6.51 15.91 -3.77
N LYS A 103 6.97 16.62 -2.76
CA LYS A 103 7.46 18.00 -2.85
C LYS A 103 8.96 18.04 -2.99
N MET A 104 9.49 19.17 -3.45
CA MET A 104 10.94 19.37 -3.55
C MET A 104 11.65 19.23 -2.19
N GLN A 105 10.98 19.60 -1.09
CA GLN A 105 11.49 19.44 0.29
C GLN A 105 11.56 17.98 0.77
N ASP A 106 10.83 17.06 0.11
CA ASP A 106 10.83 15.64 0.48
C ASP A 106 12.02 14.88 -0.15
N ILE A 107 12.92 15.62 -0.82
CA ILE A 107 14.09 15.09 -1.52
C ILE A 107 15.36 15.59 -0.84
N SER A 108 16.23 14.67 -0.46
CA SER A 108 17.52 14.98 0.16
C SER A 108 18.66 14.35 -0.64
N SER A 109 19.75 15.09 -0.85
CA SER A 109 20.96 14.56 -1.44
C SER A 109 21.87 13.94 -0.37
N PHE A 110 22.65 12.94 -0.77
CA PHE A 110 23.69 12.33 0.06
C PHE A 110 24.81 11.78 -0.83
N LEU A 111 26.01 11.62 -0.27
CA LEU A 111 27.14 11.01 -0.96
C LEU A 111 27.10 9.49 -0.75
N SER A 112 27.23 8.73 -1.84
CA SER A 112 27.46 7.29 -1.75
C SER A 112 28.85 6.98 -1.20
N THR A 113 29.05 5.73 -0.79
CA THR A 113 30.39 5.20 -0.45
C THR A 113 31.39 5.32 -1.61
N THR A 114 30.90 5.41 -2.84
CA THR A 114 31.69 5.62 -4.07
C THR A 114 31.90 7.09 -4.44
N GLY A 115 31.52 8.03 -3.56
CA GLY A 115 31.66 9.47 -3.79
C GLY A 115 30.65 10.06 -4.79
N LYS A 116 29.64 9.29 -5.21
CA LYS A 116 28.62 9.76 -6.16
C LYS A 116 27.46 10.40 -5.39
N THR A 117 27.03 11.58 -5.82
CA THR A 117 25.81 12.20 -5.28
C THR A 117 24.58 11.41 -5.70
N LEU A 118 23.82 10.97 -4.70
CA LEU A 118 22.54 10.31 -4.84
C LEU A 118 21.42 11.17 -4.23
N TYR A 119 20.20 10.95 -4.67
CA TYR A 119 19.02 11.67 -4.18
C TYR A 119 18.03 10.67 -3.60
N ASN A 120 17.77 10.81 -2.30
CA ASN A 120 16.72 10.07 -1.61
C ASN A 120 15.39 10.80 -1.77
N ILE A 121 14.36 10.09 -2.20
CA ILE A 121 13.01 10.63 -2.39
C ILE A 121 12.09 9.98 -1.36
N LYS A 122 11.53 10.80 -0.46
CA LYS A 122 10.58 10.34 0.56
C LYS A 122 9.16 10.46 0.04
N VAL A 123 8.43 9.35 0.06
CA VAL A 123 7.06 9.24 -0.42
C VAL A 123 6.14 8.89 0.74
N ASN A 124 5.22 9.80 1.05
CA ASN A 124 4.21 9.57 2.07
C ASN A 124 3.11 8.65 1.54
N VAL A 125 2.98 7.46 2.14
CA VAL A 125 1.91 6.51 1.87
C VAL A 125 0.75 6.80 2.82
N VAL A 126 -0.46 6.94 2.27
CA VAL A 126 -1.67 7.26 3.05
C VAL A 126 -1.91 6.18 4.11
N LYS A 127 -2.18 6.63 5.35
CA LYS A 127 -2.26 5.82 6.57
C LYS A 127 -3.34 4.72 6.50
N LYS A 128 -3.01 3.53 7.00
CA LYS A 128 -3.97 2.67 7.70
C LYS A 128 -3.94 3.05 9.19
N ARG A 129 -4.89 3.90 9.60
CA ARG A 129 -5.38 4.23 10.96
C ARG A 129 -4.38 4.67 12.07
N ILE A 130 -3.08 4.33 12.07
CA ILE A 130 -2.22 4.56 13.25
C ILE A 130 -0.85 5.16 12.87
N ASN A 131 -0.14 4.67 11.85
CA ASN A 131 1.20 5.16 11.49
C ASN A 131 1.28 5.72 10.05
N THR A 132 2.02 6.82 9.88
CA THR A 132 2.44 7.33 8.57
C THR A 132 3.53 6.41 8.05
N CYS A 133 3.26 5.70 6.95
CA CYS A 133 4.26 4.87 6.29
C CYS A 133 4.98 5.73 5.25
N VAL A 134 6.29 5.91 5.42
CA VAL A 134 7.13 6.58 4.42
C VAL A 134 7.83 5.50 3.63
N ARG A 135 7.77 5.60 2.30
CA ARG A 135 8.59 4.80 1.39
C ARG A 135 9.69 5.68 0.85
N GLU A 136 10.90 5.15 0.82
CA GLU A 136 12.06 5.86 0.32
C GLU A 136 12.64 5.09 -0.87
N PHE A 137 13.06 5.82 -1.90
CA PHE A 137 13.79 5.25 -3.02
C PHE A 137 14.83 6.25 -3.50
N VAL A 138 15.89 5.73 -4.12
CA VAL A 138 17.06 6.50 -4.50
C VAL A 138 17.16 6.60 -6.01
N ILE A 139 17.51 7.79 -6.50
CA ILE A 139 17.90 8.02 -7.89
C ILE A 139 19.29 8.65 -7.96
N ASN A 140 19.97 8.46 -9.09
CA ASN A 140 21.28 9.07 -9.29
C ASN A 140 21.17 10.54 -9.71
N SER A 141 22.30 11.25 -9.64
CA SER A 141 22.37 12.66 -10.03
C SER A 141 21.99 12.93 -11.48
N LYS A 142 22.34 12.03 -12.41
CA LYS A 142 21.99 12.18 -13.83
C LYS A 142 20.48 12.16 -14.04
N GLU A 143 19.77 11.24 -13.39
CA GLU A 143 18.31 11.16 -13.43
C GLU A 143 17.67 12.38 -12.79
N PHE A 144 18.11 12.77 -11.59
CA PHE A 144 17.58 13.96 -10.91
C PHE A 144 17.75 15.22 -11.76
N ASN A 145 18.96 15.48 -12.26
CA ASN A 145 19.27 16.65 -13.08
C ASN A 145 18.46 16.67 -14.37
N SER A 146 18.27 15.51 -15.01
CA SER A 146 17.42 15.40 -16.22
C SER A 146 15.97 15.80 -15.92
N ILE A 147 15.44 15.42 -14.75
CA ILE A 147 14.09 15.79 -14.32
C ILE A 147 14.01 17.28 -13.97
N GLN A 148 15.04 17.87 -13.36
CA GLN A 148 15.10 19.32 -13.13
C GLN A 148 15.03 20.07 -14.47
N LYS A 149 15.92 19.71 -15.40
CA LYS A 149 16.07 20.36 -16.70
C LYS A 149 14.78 20.34 -17.52
N VAL A 150 14.15 19.17 -17.61
CA VAL A 150 12.89 19.00 -18.34
C VAL A 150 11.76 19.92 -17.84
N HIS A 151 11.66 20.16 -16.53
CA HIS A 151 10.66 21.10 -16.00
C HIS A 151 11.06 22.55 -16.20
N GLU A 152 12.35 22.85 -16.07
CA GLU A 152 12.88 24.18 -16.35
C GLU A 152 12.54 24.59 -17.79
N ASP A 153 12.83 23.72 -18.75
CA ASP A 153 12.56 23.96 -20.17
C ASP A 153 11.05 24.10 -20.43
N TYR A 154 10.23 23.21 -19.86
CA TYR A 154 8.77 23.27 -19.98
C TYR A 154 8.18 24.59 -19.44
N PHE A 155 8.65 25.07 -18.28
CA PHE A 155 8.13 26.32 -17.72
C PHE A 155 8.66 27.55 -18.46
N LYS A 156 9.91 27.53 -18.94
CA LYS A 156 10.44 28.60 -19.80
C LYS A 156 9.64 28.72 -21.10
N GLU A 157 9.36 27.61 -21.77
CA GLU A 157 8.55 27.59 -23.01
C GLU A 157 7.14 28.17 -22.78
N LYS A 158 6.59 28.01 -21.58
CA LYS A 158 5.27 28.53 -21.19
C LYS A 158 5.31 29.92 -20.57
N ASN A 159 6.47 30.60 -20.53
CA ASN A 159 6.67 31.88 -19.87
C ASN A 159 6.24 31.87 -18.38
N PHE A 160 6.46 30.75 -17.71
CA PHE A 160 6.20 30.57 -16.29
C PHE A 160 7.50 30.65 -15.49
N ASN A 161 7.41 31.10 -14.23
CA ASN A 161 8.51 30.98 -13.27
C ASN A 161 8.96 29.49 -13.21
N THR A 162 10.24 29.20 -13.01
CA THR A 162 10.77 27.83 -12.97
C THR A 162 10.67 27.16 -11.58
N ASN A 163 10.49 27.94 -10.52
CA ASN A 163 10.31 27.44 -9.15
C ASN A 163 9.08 26.53 -9.06
N ARG A 164 9.20 25.43 -8.32
CA ARG A 164 8.16 24.41 -8.24
C ARG A 164 8.06 23.84 -6.83
N THR A 165 6.84 23.60 -6.39
CA THR A 165 6.55 23.03 -5.07
C THR A 165 6.63 21.51 -5.13
N TYR A 166 6.03 20.93 -6.17
CA TYR A 166 5.99 19.49 -6.39
C TYR A 166 7.16 19.03 -7.25
N PHE A 167 7.61 17.80 -7.01
CA PHE A 167 8.66 17.19 -7.81
C PHE A 167 8.24 17.04 -9.29
N PHE A 168 6.95 16.73 -9.51
CA PHE A 168 6.32 16.77 -10.84
C PHE A 168 5.19 17.79 -10.88
N GLN A 169 5.35 18.81 -11.72
CA GLN A 169 4.43 19.94 -11.81
C GLN A 169 4.27 20.40 -13.27
N LYS A 170 3.04 20.66 -13.73
CA LYS A 170 2.77 21.21 -15.08
C LYS A 170 1.87 22.43 -15.08
N THR A 171 1.20 22.72 -13.98
CA THR A 171 0.30 23.86 -13.86
C THR A 171 0.74 24.75 -12.71
N LYS A 172 0.36 26.03 -12.79
CA LYS A 172 0.66 27.07 -11.78
C LYS A 172 -0.58 27.84 -11.32
N HIS A 173 -1.77 27.30 -11.58
CA HIS A 173 -3.01 27.97 -11.21
C HIS A 173 -3.13 28.09 -9.69
N ARG A 174 -3.33 29.32 -9.21
CA ARG A 174 -3.33 29.69 -7.78
C ARG A 174 -4.41 29.00 -6.92
N PHE A 175 -5.34 28.24 -7.51
CA PHE A 175 -6.50 27.66 -6.80
C PHE A 175 -6.85 26.23 -7.24
N LYS A 176 -6.00 25.58 -8.04
CA LYS A 176 -6.16 24.18 -8.48
C LYS A 176 -4.89 23.40 -8.19
N ASP A 177 -5.00 22.08 -8.13
CA ASP A 177 -3.84 21.20 -8.00
C ASP A 177 -2.81 21.50 -9.10
N ASN A 178 -1.69 22.12 -8.69
CA ASN A 178 -0.54 22.40 -9.55
C ASN A 178 0.16 21.12 -10.05
N ARG A 179 -0.20 19.99 -9.44
CA ARG A 179 0.28 18.64 -9.70
C ARG A 179 -0.02 18.20 -11.13
N ILE A 180 0.81 17.30 -11.65
CA ILE A 180 0.55 16.63 -12.94
C ILE A 180 -0.77 15.84 -12.93
N SER A 181 -1.48 15.76 -14.05
CA SER A 181 -2.70 14.95 -14.16
C SER A 181 -2.35 13.48 -14.41
N ILE A 182 -2.53 12.62 -13.39
CA ILE A 182 -2.30 11.17 -13.50
C ILE A 182 -3.21 10.56 -14.55
N ASP A 183 -4.48 10.98 -14.63
CA ASP A 183 -5.44 10.45 -15.60
C ASP A 183 -5.01 10.73 -17.05
N HIS A 184 -4.49 11.93 -17.31
CA HIS A 184 -3.97 12.28 -18.62
C HIS A 184 -2.75 11.42 -18.98
N ILE A 185 -1.81 11.27 -18.03
CA ILE A 185 -0.62 10.43 -18.20
C ILE A 185 -1.02 8.98 -18.45
N ALA A 186 -1.95 8.43 -17.67
CA ALA A 186 -2.43 7.06 -17.78
C ALA A 186 -3.09 6.81 -19.14
N LYS A 187 -3.96 7.72 -19.61
CA LYS A 187 -4.58 7.63 -20.95
C LYS A 187 -3.53 7.64 -22.05
N LYS A 188 -2.54 8.54 -21.96
CA LYS A 188 -1.45 8.67 -22.95
C LYS A 188 -0.56 7.42 -22.97
N PHE A 189 -0.14 6.94 -21.80
CA PHE A 189 0.70 5.75 -21.68
C PHE A 189 -0.03 4.48 -22.11
N LYS A 190 -1.32 4.33 -21.76
CA LYS A 190 -2.17 3.21 -22.24
C LYS A 190 -2.28 3.17 -23.76
N LYS A 191 -2.40 4.33 -24.43
CA LYS A 191 -2.38 4.40 -25.90
C LYS A 191 -1.04 3.92 -26.47
N LEU A 192 0.09 4.32 -25.88
CA LEU A 192 1.42 3.88 -26.29
C LEU A 192 1.63 2.38 -26.11
N LEU A 193 1.21 1.83 -24.96
CA LEU A 193 1.27 0.40 -24.67
C LEU A 193 0.50 -0.41 -25.73
N LYS A 194 -0.74 -0.01 -26.04
CA LYS A 194 -1.54 -0.65 -27.09
C LYS A 194 -0.86 -0.60 -28.46
N LYS A 195 -0.36 0.57 -28.87
CA LYS A 195 0.38 0.73 -30.13
C LYS A 195 1.64 -0.14 -30.19
N SER A 196 2.26 -0.40 -29.05
CA SER A 196 3.47 -1.22 -28.95
C SER A 196 3.17 -2.73 -28.84
N GLY A 197 1.90 -3.14 -28.95
CA GLY A 197 1.49 -4.54 -28.92
C GLY A 197 1.17 -5.10 -27.55
N PHE A 198 1.00 -4.26 -26.52
CA PHE A 198 0.58 -4.72 -25.19
C PHE A 198 -0.86 -5.24 -25.25
N LYS A 199 -1.03 -6.55 -25.02
CA LYS A 199 -2.34 -7.20 -24.88
C LYS A 199 -2.75 -7.16 -23.41
N ALA A 200 -3.77 -6.38 -23.08
CA ALA A 200 -4.38 -6.44 -21.76
C ALA A 200 -5.19 -7.74 -21.68
N ASN A 201 -4.96 -8.56 -20.67
CA ASN A 201 -5.93 -9.59 -20.31
C ASN A 201 -7.23 -8.86 -19.93
N LYS A 202 -8.38 -9.38 -20.36
CA LYS A 202 -9.68 -8.89 -19.86
C LYS A 202 -9.65 -9.11 -18.34
N SER A 203 -9.61 -8.03 -17.59
CA SER A 203 -9.81 -7.99 -16.14
C SER A 203 -11.28 -8.17 -15.83
#